data_AF-A0A3D5J951-F1
#
_entry.id   AF-A0A3D5J951-F1
#
_cell.length_a   1.000
_cell.length_b   1.000
_cell.length_c   1.000
_cell.angle_alpha   90.00
_cell.angle_beta   90.00
_cell.angle_gamma   90.00
#
_symmetry.space_group_name_H-M   'P 1'
#
loop_
_entity.id
_entity.type
_entity.pdbx_description
1 polymer ?
#
loop_
_entity_poly.entity_id
_entity_poly.type
_entity_poly.pdbx_seq_one_letter_code
_entity_poly.pdbx_strand_id
1 'polypeptide(L)'
;VGETAQFRFFISRERKDEAGDLVENAEEELEELASLEVCLEMEDTTESQVVPVQLRTLLTEVGALELWCEKTDGSQQWKLEFNLRSE
;
A
#
# COMPACT_ATOMS: atom_id res chain seq x y z
N VAL A 1 6.04 12.52 6.75
CA VAL A 1 5.23 13.17 5.69
C VAL A 1 6.16 13.95 4.77
N GLY A 2 5.85 14.07 3.47
CA GLY A 2 6.71 14.75 2.49
C GLY A 2 7.85 13.91 1.89
N GLU A 3 7.98 12.65 2.27
CA GLU A 3 8.86 11.66 1.62
C GLU A 3 8.01 10.53 1.03
N THR A 4 8.47 9.94 -0.07
CA THR A 4 7.80 8.79 -0.69
C THR A 4 7.96 7.56 0.20
N ALA A 5 6.84 6.98 0.61
CA ALA A 5 6.80 5.66 1.21
C ALA A 5 6.68 4.60 0.11
N GLN A 6 7.46 3.53 0.22
CA GLN A 6 7.46 2.40 -0.71
C GLN A 6 7.07 1.13 0.04
N PHE A 7 6.19 0.34 -0.57
CA PHE A 7 5.71 -0.93 -0.04
C PHE A 7 5.96 -2.03 -1.07
N ARG A 8 6.55 -3.13 -0.64
CA ARG A 8 6.61 -4.35 -1.43
C ARG A 8 5.21 -4.93 -1.54
N PHE A 9 4.88 -5.49 -2.69
CA PHE A 9 3.55 -6.01 -2.96
C PHE A 9 3.64 -7.42 -3.50
N PHE A 10 2.93 -8.35 -2.88
CA PHE A 10 3.01 -9.78 -3.17
C PHE A 10 1.62 -10.33 -3.48
N ILE A 11 1.57 -11.33 -4.34
CA ILE A 11 0.34 -12.06 -4.65
C ILE A 11 0.54 -13.57 -4.55
N SER A 12 -0.57 -14.27 -4.34
CA SER A 12 -0.65 -15.72 -4.51
C SER A 12 -1.98 -16.09 -5.16
N ARG A 13 -1.98 -17.17 -5.94
CA ARG A 13 -3.17 -17.70 -6.62
C ARG A 13 -3.70 -18.99 -5.99
N GLU A 14 -2.91 -19.62 -5.11
CA GLU A 14 -3.15 -21.01 -4.69
C GLU A 14 -3.13 -21.22 -3.15
N ARG A 15 -2.93 -20.16 -2.36
CA ARG A 15 -2.84 -20.28 -0.90
C ARG A 15 -4.20 -20.43 -0.21
N LYS A 16 -4.18 -21.02 0.99
CA LYS A 16 -5.34 -21.35 1.85
C LYS A 16 -5.14 -20.90 3.30
N ASP A 17 -4.24 -19.96 3.51
CA ASP A 17 -3.96 -19.31 4.78
C ASP A 17 -5.10 -18.40 5.25
N GLU A 18 -5.15 -18.15 6.56
CA GLU A 18 -6.12 -17.26 7.19
C GLU A 18 -5.57 -15.83 7.28
N ALA A 19 -6.47 -14.84 7.33
CA ALA A 19 -6.07 -13.44 7.47
C ALA A 19 -5.35 -13.21 8.81
N GLY A 20 -4.11 -12.73 8.74
CA GLY A 20 -3.26 -12.51 9.90
C GLY A 20 -2.20 -13.59 10.12
N ASP A 21 -2.21 -14.66 9.32
CA ASP A 21 -1.14 -15.65 9.32
C ASP A 21 0.19 -15.02 8.91
N LEU A 22 1.27 -15.46 9.57
CA LEU A 22 2.63 -15.01 9.27
C LEU A 22 3.22 -15.88 8.15
N VAL A 23 3.68 -15.23 7.08
CA VAL A 23 4.48 -15.86 6.03
C VAL A 23 5.96 -15.72 6.40
N GLU A 24 6.64 -16.84 6.65
CA GLU A 24 8.04 -16.83 7.11
C GLU A 24 8.99 -16.31 6.02
N ASN A 25 8.78 -16.72 4.76
CA ASN A 25 9.60 -16.25 3.63
C ASN A 25 8.75 -15.89 2.41
N ALA A 26 8.24 -14.65 2.41
CA ALA A 26 7.41 -14.14 1.31
C ALA A 26 8.12 -14.17 -0.06
N GLU A 27 9.44 -14.01 -0.11
CA GLU A 27 10.22 -13.98 -1.36
C GLU A 27 10.28 -15.34 -2.06
N GLU A 28 10.26 -16.42 -1.28
CA GLU A 28 10.29 -17.78 -1.81
C GLU A 28 8.88 -18.34 -2.05
N GLU A 29 7.89 -17.87 -1.29
CA GLU A 29 6.53 -18.41 -1.29
C GLU A 29 5.52 -17.62 -2.14
N LEU A 30 5.80 -16.35 -2.44
CA LEU A 30 4.85 -15.45 -3.11
C LEU A 30 5.47 -14.83 -4.37
N GLU A 31 4.60 -14.49 -5.32
CA GLU A 31 4.99 -13.73 -6.50
C GLU A 31 5.06 -12.25 -6.12
N GLU A 32 6.26 -11.66 -6.16
CA GLU A 32 6.44 -10.22 -5.95
C GLU A 32 6.04 -9.46 -7.22
N LEU A 33 5.19 -8.45 -7.04
CA LEU A 33 4.77 -7.51 -8.07
C LEU A 33 5.54 -6.19 -7.93
N ALA A 34 5.29 -5.28 -8.88
CA ALA A 34 5.77 -3.91 -8.77
C ALA A 34 5.40 -3.31 -7.40
N SER A 35 6.36 -2.64 -6.77
CA SER A 35 6.15 -1.98 -5.49
C SER A 35 5.09 -0.89 -5.60
N LEU A 36 4.42 -0.61 -4.49
CA LEU A 36 3.47 0.48 -4.36
C LEU A 36 4.16 1.69 -3.73
N GLU A 37 3.86 2.88 -4.24
CA GLU A 37 4.40 4.14 -3.73
C GLU A 37 3.29 5.14 -3.41
N VAL A 38 3.57 5.97 -2.41
CA VAL A 38 2.72 7.10 -2.04
C VAL A 38 3.54 8.19 -1.37
N CYS A 39 3.26 9.45 -1.69
CA CYS A 39 3.78 10.60 -0.94
C CYS A 39 2.63 11.24 -0.16
N LEU A 40 2.74 11.27 1.17
CA LEU A 40 1.77 11.94 2.02
C LEU A 40 2.13 13.44 2.07
N GLU A 41 1.71 14.17 1.04
CA GLU A 41 1.84 15.62 0.96
C GLU A 41 0.87 16.28 1.95
N MET A 42 1.39 17.22 2.75
CA MET A 42 0.62 17.99 3.74
C MET A 42 0.96 19.47 3.55
N GLU A 43 -0.06 20.32 3.44
CA GLU A 43 0.07 21.72 3.02
C GLU A 43 0.82 22.61 4.04
N ASP A 44 0.87 22.23 5.34
CA ASP A 44 1.27 23.17 6.40
C ASP A 44 2.03 22.53 7.58
N THR A 45 3.03 21.69 7.33
CA THR A 45 3.87 21.15 8.43
C THR A 45 5.36 21.27 8.13
N THR A 46 6.05 22.10 8.90
CA THR A 46 7.52 22.25 8.94
C THR A 46 8.22 21.11 9.70
N GLU A 47 7.47 20.23 10.36
CA GLU A 47 7.99 19.09 11.14
C GLU A 47 7.51 17.75 10.58
N SER A 48 8.39 16.75 10.62
CA SER A 48 8.04 15.37 10.26
C SER A 48 7.05 14.80 11.29
N GLN A 49 5.79 14.65 10.87
CA GLN A 49 4.72 14.08 11.67
C GLN A 49 4.44 12.63 11.27
N VAL A 50 4.16 11.79 12.27
CA VAL A 50 3.57 10.46 12.06
C VAL A 50 2.07 10.61 11.83
N VAL A 51 1.59 10.16 10.68
CA VAL A 51 0.17 10.17 10.33
C VAL A 51 -0.37 8.74 10.41
N PRO A 52 -1.27 8.43 11.36
CA PRO A 52 -1.90 7.11 11.40
C PRO A 52 -2.86 6.96 10.22
N VAL A 53 -2.71 5.84 9.50
CA VAL A 53 -3.53 5.50 8.33
C VAL A 53 -4.09 4.09 8.43
N GLN A 54 -5.22 3.86 7.77
CA GLN A 54 -5.75 2.54 7.46
C GLN A 54 -5.57 2.27 5.97
N LEU A 55 -5.24 1.02 5.63
CA LEU A 55 -5.25 0.58 4.25
C LEU A 55 -6.67 0.26 3.83
N ARG A 56 -7.14 0.95 2.79
CA ARG A 56 -8.43 0.72 2.16
C ARG A 56 -8.23 0.13 0.78
N THR A 57 -9.03 -0.88 0.47
CA THR A 57 -9.00 -1.58 -0.82
C THR A 57 -10.34 -1.39 -1.54
N LEU A 58 -10.31 -1.13 -2.84
CA LEU A 58 -11.50 -1.07 -3.68
C LEU A 58 -11.30 -1.96 -4.91
N LEU A 59 -12.22 -2.90 -5.14
CA LEU A 59 -12.30 -3.62 -6.40
C LEU A 59 -13.28 -2.88 -7.32
N THR A 60 -12.78 -2.40 -8.45
CA THR A 60 -13.59 -1.69 -9.44
C THR A 60 -14.41 -2.66 -10.29
N GLU A 61 -15.44 -2.16 -10.98
CA GLU A 61 -16.30 -2.96 -11.86
C GLU A 61 -15.54 -3.63 -13.01
N VAL A 62 -14.42 -3.04 -13.44
CA VAL A 62 -13.54 -3.59 -14.49
C VAL A 62 -12.51 -4.57 -13.93
N GLY A 63 -12.58 -4.92 -12.64
CA GLY A 63 -11.69 -5.87 -12.00
C GLY A 63 -10.32 -5.32 -11.61
N ALA A 64 -10.13 -4.00 -11.64
CA ALA A 64 -8.91 -3.38 -11.13
C ALA A 64 -8.99 -3.22 -9.60
N LEU A 65 -7.91 -3.60 -8.91
CA LEU A 65 -7.72 -3.37 -7.48
C LEU A 65 -7.08 -1.99 -7.27
N GLU A 66 -7.71 -1.16 -6.46
CA GLU A 66 -7.15 0.10 -5.98
C GLU A 66 -6.83 0.02 -4.49
N LEU A 67 -5.72 0.62 -4.09
CA LEU A 67 -5.24 0.66 -2.72
C LEU A 67 -5.08 2.11 -2.29
N TRP A 68 -5.46 2.41 -1.05
CA TRP A 68 -5.46 3.76 -0.51
C TRP A 68 -4.95 3.74 0.93
N CYS A 69 -4.17 4.75 1.30
CA CYS A 69 -3.92 5.13 2.68
C CYS A 69 -5.00 6.15 3.06
N GLU A 70 -5.90 5.79 3.97
CA GLU A 70 -6.90 6.70 4.52
C GLU A 70 -6.49 7.10 5.93
N LYS A 71 -6.39 8.39 6.21
CA LYS A 71 -6.10 8.88 7.56
C LYS A 71 -7.20 8.39 8.50
N THR A 72 -6.84 7.99 9.72
CA THR A 72 -7.80 7.36 10.66
C THR A 72 -8.99 8.24 11.05
N ASP A 73 -8.89 9.56 10.87
CA ASP A 73 -9.98 10.53 11.10
C ASP A 73 -10.82 10.81 9.85
N GLY A 74 -10.51 10.18 8.72
CA GLY A 74 -11.20 10.33 7.43
C GLY A 74 -10.95 11.68 6.73
N SER A 75 -10.07 12.53 7.26
CA SER A 75 -9.89 13.88 6.71
C SER A 75 -9.09 13.92 5.41
N GLN A 76 -8.28 12.89 5.16
CA GLN A 76 -7.35 12.81 4.04
C GLN A 76 -7.21 11.37 3.57
N GLN A 77 -7.00 11.20 2.27
CA GLN A 77 -6.72 9.91 1.65
C GLN A 77 -5.67 10.09 0.55
N TRP A 78 -4.81 9.10 0.40
CA TRP A 78 -3.74 9.07 -0.59
C TRP A 78 -3.79 7.74 -1.33
N LYS A 79 -3.86 7.78 -2.66
CA LYS A 79 -3.86 6.57 -3.49
C LYS A 79 -2.45 5.99 -3.54
N LEU A 80 -2.34 4.68 -3.36
CA LEU A 80 -1.10 3.94 -3.62
C LEU A 80 -1.06 3.60 -5.10
N GLU A 81 0.04 3.95 -5.74
CA GLU A 81 0.27 3.73 -7.17
C GLU A 81 1.41 2.74 -7.38
N PHE A 82 1.31 1.92 -8.42
CA PHE A 82 2.40 1.01 -8.78
C PHE A 82 3.60 1.79 -9.33
N ASN A 83 4.78 1.53 -8.80
CA ASN A 83 6.02 1.98 -9.41
C ASN A 83 6.40 1.04 -10.55
N LEU A 84 6.05 1.46 -11.78
CA LEU A 84 6.36 0.75 -13.01
C LEU A 84 7.67 1.21 -13.67
N ARG A 85 8.46 2.07 -13.00
CA ARG A 85 9.76 2.48 -13.53
C ARG A 85 10.66 1.26 -13.47
N SER A 86 10.99 0.75 -14.65
CA SER A 86 11.85 -0.42 -14.85
C SER A 86 13.13 -0.32 -14.04
N GLU A 87 13.41 -1.35 -13.24
CA GLU A 87 14.79 -1.79 -13.03
C GLU A 87 15.37 -2.36 -14.33
#